data_AF-A0A134C4X7-F1
#
_entry.id   AF-A0A134C4X7-F1
#
_cell.length_a   1.000
_cell.length_b   1.000
_cell.length_c   1.000
_cell.angle_alpha   90.00
_cell.angle_beta   90.00
_cell.angle_gamma   90.00
#
_symmetry.space_group_name_H-M   'P 1'
#
loop_
_entity.id
_entity.type
_entity.pdbx_description
1 polymer ?
#
loop_
_entity_poly.entity_id
_entity_poly.type
_entity_poly.pdbx_seq_one_letter_code
_entity_poly.pdbx_strand_id
1 'polypeptide(L)'
;MCKRYKILLYLFTSILDGKNIFDCLFYQYWDKRTIHSLTKTEFLEKIWDNKISRIYYILYNLITDVHFDSQLYDLLEKLIQSEKLICQPYFLAIELYKKILSYNPNKENCVHFYRYLIINAWEFESFIIKGLLFEKKYEEIKEFALQHTFATIDNSFFLESSIWRNVDYFEYLESRNIDWRVEPTFDDSFQLFP
;
A
#
# COMPACT_ATOMS: atom_id res chain seq x y z
N MET A 1 2.15 20.18 -17.10
CA MET A 1 1.86 19.14 -16.08
C MET A 1 0.38 19.10 -15.77
N CYS A 2 -0.24 17.92 -15.87
CA CYS A 2 -1.64 17.68 -15.51
C CYS A 2 -1.91 18.02 -14.03
N LYS A 3 -3.09 18.55 -13.72
CA LYS A 3 -3.49 18.90 -12.34
C LYS A 3 -3.41 17.70 -11.38
N ARG A 4 -3.75 16.50 -11.86
CA ARG A 4 -3.68 15.24 -11.09
C ARG A 4 -2.23 14.90 -10.70
N TYR A 5 -1.30 15.07 -11.64
CA TYR A 5 0.13 14.83 -11.43
C TYR A 5 0.70 15.71 -10.31
N LYS A 6 0.38 17.00 -10.31
CA LYS A 6 0.84 17.93 -9.26
C LYS A 6 0.31 17.57 -7.86
N ILE A 7 -0.91 17.05 -7.80
CA ILE A 7 -1.54 16.62 -6.54
C ILE A 7 -0.81 15.36 -6.01
N LEU A 8 -0.59 14.34 -6.84
CA LEU A 8 0.14 13.15 -6.43
C LEU A 8 1.58 13.45 -6.00
N LEU A 9 2.28 14.29 -6.75
CA LEU A 9 3.63 14.73 -6.40
C LEU A 9 3.66 15.36 -4.99
N TYR A 10 2.74 16.29 -4.71
CA TYR A 10 2.62 16.92 -3.40
C TYR A 10 2.28 15.92 -2.29
N LEU A 11 1.40 14.95 -2.56
CA LEU A 11 1.01 13.94 -1.59
C LEU A 11 2.19 13.04 -1.22
N PHE A 12 2.90 12.50 -2.21
CA PHE A 12 4.04 11.62 -1.99
C PHE A 12 5.18 12.34 -1.28
N THR A 13 5.54 13.56 -1.70
CA THR A 13 6.57 14.36 -0.99
C THR A 13 6.15 14.64 0.45
N SER A 14 4.87 14.93 0.70
CA SER A 14 4.41 15.24 2.04
C SER A 14 4.45 14.04 2.98
N ILE A 15 4.14 12.83 2.50
CA ILE A 15 4.28 11.62 3.32
C ILE A 15 5.75 11.34 3.63
N LEU A 16 6.64 11.54 2.65
CA LEU A 16 8.09 11.43 2.88
C LEU A 16 8.58 12.43 3.94
N ASP A 17 8.00 13.62 3.99
CA ASP A 17 8.22 14.63 5.04
C ASP A 17 7.56 14.27 6.39
N GLY A 18 6.96 13.09 6.51
CA GLY A 18 6.31 12.59 7.73
C GLY A 18 4.93 13.16 7.99
N LYS A 19 4.31 13.83 7.01
CA LYS A 19 2.95 14.37 7.15
C LYS A 19 1.93 13.26 6.91
N ASN A 20 0.83 13.33 7.65
CA ASN A 20 -0.33 12.50 7.37
C ASN A 20 -1.01 12.99 6.08
N ILE A 21 -1.34 12.06 5.17
CA ILE A 21 -1.95 12.41 3.88
C ILE A 21 -3.31 13.12 4.01
N PHE A 22 -4.07 12.86 5.09
CA PHE A 22 -5.31 13.57 5.40
C PHE A 22 -5.07 15.02 5.74
N ASP A 23 -4.02 15.34 6.49
CA ASP A 23 -3.67 16.73 6.80
C ASP A 23 -3.33 17.47 5.50
N CYS A 24 -2.56 16.86 4.60
CA CYS A 24 -2.15 17.44 3.33
C CYS A 24 -3.33 17.71 2.39
N LEU A 25 -4.27 16.76 2.29
CA LEU A 25 -5.48 16.92 1.47
C LEU A 25 -6.49 17.86 2.10
N PHE A 26 -6.60 17.85 3.43
CA PHE A 26 -7.40 18.79 4.16
C PHE A 26 -6.98 20.21 3.80
N TYR A 27 -5.71 20.58 3.90
CA TYR A 27 -5.26 21.94 3.54
C TYR A 27 -5.49 22.29 2.07
N GLN A 28 -5.28 21.37 1.12
CA GLN A 28 -5.52 21.65 -0.31
C GLN A 28 -7.01 21.80 -0.69
N TYR A 29 -7.92 21.07 -0.03
CA TYR A 29 -9.35 21.12 -0.31
C TYR A 29 -10.10 22.13 0.57
N TRP A 30 -9.61 22.40 1.79
CA TRP A 30 -10.10 23.42 2.71
C TRP A 30 -9.94 24.83 2.12
N ASP A 31 -8.80 25.09 1.47
CA ASP A 31 -8.51 26.39 0.84
C ASP A 31 -9.44 26.73 -0.36
N LYS A 32 -10.30 25.78 -0.78
CA LYS A 32 -11.29 26.01 -1.85
C LYS A 32 -12.72 26.18 -1.36
N ARG A 33 -13.00 25.98 -0.07
CA ARG A 33 -14.34 26.16 0.50
C ARG A 33 -14.20 26.81 1.87
N THR A 34 -14.21 28.15 1.84
CA THR A 34 -14.54 29.06 2.94
C THR A 34 -15.24 28.38 4.13
N ILE A 35 -14.58 28.37 5.30
CA ILE A 35 -15.12 28.70 6.63
C ILE A 35 -13.89 29.03 7.51
N HIS A 36 -13.65 30.31 7.78
CA HIS A 36 -12.53 30.79 8.60
C HIS A 36 -12.76 30.65 10.12
N SER A 37 -13.50 29.64 10.58
CA SER A 37 -13.93 29.59 12.00
C SER A 37 -14.02 28.21 12.64
N LEU A 38 -13.44 27.17 12.04
CA LEU A 38 -13.40 25.83 12.64
C LEU A 38 -11.95 25.47 12.94
N THR A 39 -11.68 25.09 14.19
CA THR A 39 -10.40 24.50 14.56
C THR A 39 -10.24 23.12 13.92
N LYS A 40 -9.00 22.64 13.76
CA LYS A 40 -8.69 21.32 13.17
C LYS A 40 -9.53 20.21 13.81
N THR A 41 -9.75 20.28 15.12
CA THR A 41 -10.52 19.31 15.92
C THR A 41 -12.01 19.34 15.59
N GLU A 42 -12.63 20.53 15.55
CA GLU A 42 -14.07 20.69 15.25
C GLU A 42 -14.39 20.33 13.78
N PHE A 43 -13.44 20.50 12.87
CA PHE A 43 -13.58 20.03 11.51
C PHE A 43 -13.59 18.49 11.43
N LEU A 44 -12.69 17.82 12.15
CA LEU A 44 -12.56 16.37 12.15
C LEU A 44 -13.81 15.68 12.74
N GLU A 45 -14.36 16.21 13.84
CA GLU A 45 -15.56 15.66 14.50
C GLU A 45 -16.84 15.81 13.66
N LYS A 46 -16.96 16.87 12.86
CA LYS A 46 -18.20 17.19 12.11
C LYS A 46 -18.30 16.50 10.74
N ILE A 47 -17.27 15.76 10.32
CA ILE A 47 -17.05 15.30 8.94
C ILE A 47 -16.90 13.78 8.82
N TRP A 48 -16.87 13.10 9.97
CA TRP A 48 -16.49 11.70 10.10
C TRP A 48 -17.28 10.72 9.23
N ASP A 49 -18.58 10.93 8.97
CA ASP A 49 -19.38 9.83 8.41
C ASP A 49 -19.55 9.80 6.87
N ASN A 50 -19.19 10.84 6.11
CA ASN A 50 -19.49 10.85 4.65
C ASN A 50 -18.45 11.55 3.75
N LYS A 51 -17.50 12.31 4.30
CA LYS A 51 -16.52 13.07 3.51
C LYS A 51 -15.13 12.43 3.53
N ILE A 52 -14.79 11.68 4.57
CA ILE A 52 -13.56 10.88 4.62
C ILE A 52 -13.56 9.85 3.47
N SER A 53 -14.65 9.10 3.30
CA SER A 53 -14.80 8.17 2.17
C SER A 53 -14.72 8.86 0.81
N ARG A 54 -15.16 10.13 0.72
CA ARG A 54 -15.00 10.93 -0.50
C ARG A 54 -13.56 11.35 -0.76
N ILE A 55 -12.78 11.68 0.27
CA ILE A 55 -11.34 11.98 0.15
C ILE A 55 -10.59 10.72 -0.28
N TYR A 56 -10.89 9.57 0.33
CA TYR A 56 -10.32 8.28 -0.07
C TYR A 56 -10.70 7.88 -1.50
N TYR A 57 -11.95 8.08 -1.91
CA TYR A 57 -12.39 7.82 -3.27
C TYR A 57 -11.65 8.72 -4.28
N ILE A 58 -11.43 9.99 -3.95
CA ILE A 58 -10.64 10.90 -4.79
C ILE A 58 -9.19 10.39 -4.89
N LEU A 59 -8.59 10.00 -3.77
CA LEU A 59 -7.23 9.45 -3.73
C LEU A 59 -7.10 8.20 -4.60
N TYR A 60 -8.02 7.26 -4.45
CA TYR A 60 -8.09 6.04 -5.25
C TYR A 60 -8.10 6.39 -6.74
N ASN A 61 -9.06 7.19 -7.19
CA ASN A 61 -9.16 7.58 -8.60
C ASN A 61 -7.92 8.32 -9.11
N LEU A 62 -7.27 9.13 -8.26
CA LEU A 62 -6.02 9.79 -8.62
C LEU A 62 -4.89 8.79 -8.84
N ILE A 63 -4.77 7.77 -7.99
CA ILE A 63 -3.72 6.74 -8.08
C ILE A 63 -3.99 5.79 -9.26
N THR A 64 -5.24 5.35 -9.45
CA THR A 64 -5.61 4.39 -10.50
C THR A 64 -5.48 5.00 -11.90
N ASP A 65 -5.93 6.24 -12.09
CA ASP A 65 -6.05 6.85 -13.42
C ASP A 65 -4.76 7.53 -13.91
N VAL A 66 -3.73 7.62 -13.07
CA VAL A 66 -2.48 8.28 -13.46
C VAL A 66 -1.51 7.26 -14.06
N HIS A 67 -1.00 7.62 -15.24
CA HIS A 67 0.20 7.01 -15.80
C HIS A 67 1.43 7.64 -15.15
N PHE A 68 2.25 6.81 -14.51
CA PHE A 68 3.48 7.22 -13.85
C PHE A 68 4.60 7.39 -14.90
N ASP A 69 5.35 8.47 -14.78
CA ASP A 69 6.65 8.63 -15.41
C ASP A 69 7.77 8.22 -14.42
N SER A 70 9.03 8.28 -14.87
CA SER A 70 10.16 7.88 -14.03
C SER A 70 10.25 8.69 -12.72
N GLN A 71 9.99 10.00 -12.77
CA GLN A 71 10.10 10.85 -11.58
C GLN A 71 9.05 10.53 -10.52
N LEU A 72 7.80 10.34 -10.94
CA LEU A 72 6.71 10.00 -10.03
C LEU A 72 6.85 8.56 -9.53
N TYR A 73 7.38 7.66 -10.35
CA TYR A 73 7.70 6.28 -9.97
C TYR A 73 8.80 6.24 -8.90
N ASP A 74 9.93 6.92 -9.10
CA ASP A 74 11.04 6.96 -8.13
C ASP A 74 10.59 7.49 -6.78
N LEU A 75 9.68 8.46 -6.78
CA LEU A 75 9.10 9.03 -5.57
C LEU A 75 8.15 8.05 -4.87
N LEU A 76 7.36 7.31 -5.64
CA LEU A 76 6.45 6.30 -5.12
C LEU A 76 7.22 5.09 -4.55
N GLU A 77 8.31 4.69 -5.19
CA GLU A 77 9.22 3.66 -4.70
C GLU A 77 9.85 4.08 -3.37
N LYS A 78 10.36 5.32 -3.27
CA LYS A 78 10.85 5.89 -2.00
C LYS A 78 9.80 5.91 -0.90
N LEU A 79 8.54 6.19 -1.27
CA LEU A 79 7.43 6.18 -0.33
C LEU A 79 7.16 4.77 0.20
N ILE A 80 7.16 3.76 -0.66
CA ILE A 80 6.97 2.35 -0.27
C ILE A 80 8.11 1.85 0.62
N GLN A 81 9.34 2.29 0.32
CA GLN A 81 10.52 2.00 1.14
C GLN A 81 10.53 2.77 2.47
N SER A 82 9.65 3.74 2.67
CA SER A 82 9.57 4.51 3.90
C SER A 82 8.69 3.81 4.94
N GLU A 83 9.16 3.75 6.18
CA GLU A 83 8.37 3.30 7.34
C GLU A 83 7.10 4.15 7.54
N LYS A 84 7.06 5.38 6.99
CA LYS A 84 5.90 6.28 7.07
C LYS A 84 4.68 5.75 6.32
N LEU A 85 4.86 4.83 5.35
CA LEU A 85 3.74 4.24 4.63
C LEU A 85 2.91 3.31 5.53
N ILE A 86 3.54 2.64 6.50
CA ILE A 86 2.86 1.76 7.47
C ILE A 86 1.84 2.53 8.30
N CYS A 87 2.11 3.82 8.57
CA CYS A 87 1.19 4.69 9.30
C CYS A 87 0.02 5.22 8.47
N GLN A 88 -0.09 4.85 7.18
CA GLN A 88 -1.20 5.25 6.32
C GLN A 88 -2.33 4.21 6.36
N PRO A 89 -3.57 4.60 6.06
CA PRO A 89 -4.70 3.67 6.01
C PRO A 89 -4.46 2.55 5.01
N TYR A 90 -4.87 1.34 5.40
CA TYR A 90 -4.55 0.12 4.69
C TYR A 90 -4.93 0.14 3.22
N PHE A 91 -6.15 0.56 2.92
CA PHE A 91 -6.63 0.69 1.55
C PHE A 91 -5.68 1.51 0.68
N LEU A 92 -5.22 2.66 1.18
CA LEU A 92 -4.35 3.53 0.40
C LEU A 92 -2.99 2.90 0.13
N ALA A 93 -2.35 2.35 1.17
CA ALA A 93 -1.06 1.70 1.03
C ALA A 93 -1.14 0.50 0.06
N ILE A 94 -2.15 -0.34 0.20
CA ILE A 94 -2.40 -1.47 -0.70
C ILE A 94 -2.56 -0.99 -2.15
N GLU A 95 -3.35 0.04 -2.41
CA GLU A 95 -3.56 0.54 -3.77
C GLU A 95 -2.27 1.11 -4.40
N LEU A 96 -1.40 1.72 -3.58
CA LEU A 96 -0.07 2.14 -4.02
C LEU A 96 0.82 0.94 -4.38
N TYR A 97 0.83 -0.12 -3.55
CA TYR A 97 1.53 -1.36 -3.86
C TYR A 97 1.01 -2.02 -5.14
N LYS A 98 -0.31 -2.17 -5.28
CA LYS A 98 -0.94 -2.71 -6.48
C LYS A 98 -0.53 -1.93 -7.73
N LYS A 99 -0.48 -0.60 -7.64
CA LYS A 99 -0.07 0.26 -8.75
C LYS A 99 1.39 0.08 -9.13
N ILE A 100 2.31 -0.01 -8.15
CA ILE A 100 3.73 -0.29 -8.41
C ILE A 100 3.92 -1.68 -9.01
N LEU A 101 3.32 -2.71 -8.40
CA LEU A 101 3.44 -4.08 -8.90
C LEU A 101 2.86 -4.23 -10.30
N SER A 102 1.81 -3.47 -10.62
CA SER A 102 1.26 -3.43 -11.99
C SER A 102 2.29 -2.95 -13.02
N TYR A 103 3.13 -1.99 -12.62
CA TYR A 103 4.10 -1.34 -13.48
C TYR A 103 5.44 -2.08 -13.54
N ASN A 104 5.96 -2.49 -12.37
CA ASN A 104 7.27 -3.14 -12.23
C ASN A 104 7.27 -4.12 -11.03
N PRO A 105 6.83 -5.37 -11.23
CA PRO A 105 6.91 -6.41 -10.21
C PRO A 105 8.33 -6.98 -10.16
N ASN A 106 9.30 -6.22 -9.66
CA ASN A 106 10.65 -6.71 -9.39
C ASN A 106 10.75 -7.30 -7.98
N LYS A 107 11.92 -7.88 -7.67
CA LYS A 107 12.22 -8.45 -6.36
C LYS A 107 11.96 -7.44 -5.26
N GLU A 108 12.50 -6.24 -5.41
CA GLU A 108 12.48 -5.20 -4.39
C GLU A 108 11.04 -4.81 -4.01
N ASN A 109 10.22 -4.48 -5.00
CA ASN A 109 8.84 -4.09 -4.78
C ASN A 109 8.00 -5.22 -4.18
N CYS A 110 8.24 -6.47 -4.62
CA CYS A 110 7.54 -7.64 -4.08
C CYS A 110 7.94 -7.93 -2.62
N VAL A 111 9.21 -7.76 -2.27
CA VAL A 111 9.70 -7.91 -0.88
C VAL A 111 9.12 -6.82 0.01
N HIS A 112 9.04 -5.57 -0.44
CA HIS A 112 8.37 -4.52 0.31
C HIS A 112 6.90 -4.82 0.55
N PHE A 113 6.20 -5.29 -0.49
CA PHE A 113 4.80 -5.67 -0.35
C PHE A 113 4.61 -6.81 0.65
N TYR A 114 5.43 -7.86 0.57
CA TYR A 114 5.45 -8.95 1.55
C TYR A 114 5.59 -8.45 2.99
N ARG A 115 6.56 -7.56 3.24
CA ARG A 115 6.77 -7.00 4.58
C ARG A 115 5.59 -6.18 5.06
N TYR A 116 4.99 -5.39 4.18
CA TYR A 116 3.80 -4.63 4.52
C TYR A 116 2.67 -5.57 4.95
N LEU A 117 2.48 -6.71 4.27
CA LEU A 117 1.47 -7.69 4.66
C LEU A 117 1.76 -8.30 6.05
N ILE A 118 3.02 -8.65 6.34
CA ILE A 118 3.40 -9.19 7.67
C ILE A 118 3.12 -8.17 8.78
N ILE A 119 3.61 -6.94 8.64
CA ILE A 119 3.51 -5.90 9.67
C ILE A 119 2.04 -5.61 10.04
N ASN A 120 1.15 -5.79 9.08
CA ASN A 120 -0.29 -5.56 9.25
C ASN A 120 -1.09 -6.86 9.43
N ALA A 121 -0.42 -7.98 9.76
CA ALA A 121 -1.01 -9.27 10.09
C ALA A 121 -1.91 -9.89 8.98
N TRP A 122 -1.61 -9.66 7.71
CA TRP A 122 -2.16 -10.45 6.59
C TRP A 122 -1.40 -11.78 6.44
N GLU A 123 -1.53 -12.64 7.44
CA GLU A 123 -0.71 -13.86 7.59
C GLU A 123 -0.81 -14.79 6.37
N PHE A 124 -2.02 -15.17 5.96
CA PHE A 124 -2.21 -16.12 4.86
C PHE A 124 -1.78 -15.55 3.51
N GLU A 125 -2.11 -14.28 3.24
CA GLU A 125 -1.63 -13.58 2.06
C GLU A 125 -0.10 -13.52 2.06
N SER A 126 0.51 -13.28 3.22
CA SER A 126 1.97 -13.24 3.36
C SER A 126 2.61 -14.59 3.04
N PHE A 127 1.99 -15.73 3.39
CA PHE A 127 2.50 -17.05 3.03
C PHE A 127 2.48 -17.27 1.51
N ILE A 128 1.40 -16.87 0.85
CA ILE A 128 1.29 -16.93 -0.61
C ILE A 128 2.39 -16.10 -1.26
N ILE A 129 2.52 -14.82 -0.87
CA ILE A 129 3.56 -13.94 -1.42
C ILE A 129 4.96 -14.47 -1.13
N LYS A 130 5.22 -15.01 0.07
CA LYS A 130 6.52 -15.57 0.44
C LYS A 130 6.92 -16.74 -0.45
N GLY A 131 6.03 -17.72 -0.65
CA GLY A 131 6.37 -18.86 -1.51
C GLY A 131 6.58 -18.45 -2.96
N LEU A 132 5.79 -17.51 -3.47
CA LEU A 132 6.02 -16.94 -4.81
C LEU A 132 7.35 -16.18 -4.93
N LEU A 133 7.76 -15.46 -3.88
CA LEU A 133 9.05 -14.78 -3.83
C LEU A 133 10.22 -15.78 -3.91
N PHE A 134 10.17 -16.90 -3.18
CA PHE A 134 11.22 -17.93 -3.23
C PHE A 134 11.37 -18.57 -4.62
N GLU A 135 10.26 -18.72 -5.34
CA GLU A 135 10.24 -19.23 -6.72
C GLU A 135 10.51 -18.14 -7.76
N LYS A 136 10.77 -16.88 -7.35
CA LYS A 136 11.00 -15.73 -8.24
C LYS A 136 9.83 -15.45 -9.19
N LYS A 137 8.60 -15.75 -8.75
CA LYS A 137 7.36 -15.65 -9.54
C LYS A 137 6.69 -14.27 -9.37
N TYR A 138 7.41 -13.20 -9.71
CA TYR A 138 6.94 -11.84 -9.44
C TYR A 138 5.67 -11.44 -10.21
N GLU A 139 5.48 -11.94 -11.43
CA GLU A 139 4.24 -11.72 -12.18
C GLU A 139 3.03 -12.39 -11.51
N GLU A 140 3.23 -13.54 -10.85
CA GLU A 140 2.16 -14.18 -10.08
C GLU A 140 1.85 -13.40 -8.79
N ILE A 141 2.83 -12.75 -8.17
CA ILE A 141 2.63 -11.83 -7.04
C ILE A 141 1.78 -10.63 -7.46
N LYS A 142 2.09 -10.03 -8.61
CA LYS A 142 1.27 -8.97 -9.21
C LYS A 142 -0.15 -9.45 -9.44
N GLU A 143 -0.32 -10.63 -10.04
CA GLU A 143 -1.64 -11.19 -10.33
C GLU A 143 -2.45 -11.39 -9.04
N PHE A 144 -1.86 -12.03 -8.03
CA PHE A 144 -2.49 -12.21 -6.72
C PHE A 144 -2.87 -10.87 -6.09
N ALA A 145 -1.95 -9.90 -6.07
CA ALA A 145 -2.17 -8.58 -5.50
C ALA A 145 -3.33 -7.84 -6.19
N LEU A 146 -3.48 -7.99 -7.50
CA LEU A 146 -4.55 -7.33 -8.27
C LEU A 146 -5.91 -8.03 -8.13
N GLN A 147 -5.92 -9.37 -8.04
CA GLN A 147 -7.15 -10.16 -7.88
C GLN A 147 -7.70 -10.11 -6.46
N HIS A 148 -6.83 -10.11 -5.45
CA HIS A 148 -7.24 -10.13 -4.06
C HIS A 148 -7.73 -8.75 -3.59
N THR A 149 -8.87 -8.75 -2.90
CA THR A 149 -9.37 -7.55 -2.21
C THR A 149 -8.85 -7.58 -0.80
N PHE A 150 -7.83 -6.79 -0.47
CA PHE A 150 -7.25 -6.71 0.89
C PHE A 150 -8.02 -5.74 1.78
N ALA A 151 -8.47 -4.62 1.21
CA ALA A 151 -9.15 -3.57 1.94
C ALA A 151 -10.02 -2.75 1.00
N THR A 152 -11.14 -2.25 1.52
CA THR A 152 -11.86 -1.09 1.01
C THR A 152 -11.59 0.09 1.96
N ILE A 153 -12.19 1.23 1.64
CA ILE A 153 -12.15 2.43 2.48
C ILE A 153 -12.62 2.13 3.91
N ASP A 154 -13.62 1.26 4.06
CA ASP A 154 -14.32 1.05 5.33
C ASP A 154 -13.95 -0.29 5.98
N ASN A 155 -13.48 -1.27 5.21
CA ASN A 155 -13.26 -2.64 5.67
C ASN A 155 -11.88 -3.18 5.28
N SER A 156 -11.34 -4.08 6.11
CA SER A 156 -10.22 -4.96 5.73
C SER A 156 -10.74 -6.38 5.51
N PHE A 157 -10.08 -7.12 4.63
CA PHE A 157 -10.43 -8.47 4.24
C PHE A 157 -9.17 -9.32 4.37
N PHE A 158 -9.33 -10.47 5.01
CA PHE A 158 -8.28 -11.44 5.25
C PHE A 158 -8.71 -12.75 4.63
N LEU A 159 -7.78 -13.48 4.02
CA LEU A 159 -8.02 -14.86 3.64
C LEU A 159 -8.24 -15.72 4.90
N GLU A 160 -8.90 -16.87 4.71
CA GLU A 160 -9.05 -17.89 5.75
C GLU A 160 -8.07 -19.06 5.55
N SER A 161 -7.32 -19.06 4.44
CA SER A 161 -6.31 -20.08 4.12
C SER A 161 -5.22 -19.53 3.20
N SER A 162 -4.05 -20.17 3.23
CA SER A 162 -2.91 -19.93 2.34
C SER A 162 -3.02 -20.65 0.99
N ILE A 163 -4.20 -21.11 0.61
CA ILE A 163 -4.39 -21.86 -0.63
C ILE A 163 -4.63 -20.90 -1.79
N TRP A 164 -3.76 -20.94 -2.79
CA TRP A 164 -3.94 -20.21 -4.03
C TRP A 164 -3.50 -21.06 -5.22
N ARG A 165 -4.31 -21.09 -6.29
CA ARG A 165 -4.09 -21.93 -7.48
C ARG A 165 -3.81 -23.41 -7.15
N ASN A 166 -4.56 -23.96 -6.20
CA ASN A 166 -4.44 -25.36 -5.72
C ASN A 166 -3.09 -25.70 -5.06
N VAL A 167 -2.34 -24.70 -4.58
CA VAL A 167 -1.14 -24.89 -3.77
C VAL A 167 -1.42 -24.34 -2.38
N ASP A 168 -1.20 -25.16 -1.34
CA ASP A 168 -1.13 -24.66 0.03
C ASP A 168 0.27 -24.09 0.29
N TYR A 169 0.35 -22.77 0.37
CA TYR A 169 1.62 -22.09 0.55
C TYR A 169 2.20 -22.27 1.96
N PHE A 170 1.39 -22.60 2.96
CA PHE A 170 1.86 -22.93 4.29
C PHE A 170 2.65 -24.24 4.28
N GLU A 171 2.03 -25.33 3.78
CA GLU A 171 2.69 -26.64 3.64
C GLU A 171 3.89 -26.57 2.69
N TYR A 172 3.77 -25.81 1.61
CA TYR A 172 4.85 -25.59 0.65
C TYR A 172 6.10 -25.00 1.33
N LEU A 173 5.93 -23.97 2.17
CA LEU A 173 7.03 -23.32 2.89
C LEU A 173 7.61 -24.23 3.97
N GLU A 174 6.74 -24.91 4.73
CA GLU A 174 7.14 -25.85 5.78
C GLU A 174 7.98 -27.00 5.20
N SER A 175 7.55 -27.60 4.09
CA SER A 175 8.26 -28.70 3.42
C SER A 175 9.67 -28.36 2.94
N ARG A 176 9.98 -27.06 2.80
CA ARG A 176 11.29 -26.54 2.36
C ARG A 176 12.13 -26.01 3.52
N ASN A 177 11.67 -26.16 4.77
CA ASN A 177 12.30 -25.59 5.96
C ASN A 177 12.55 -24.08 5.85
N ILE A 178 11.63 -23.37 5.20
CA ILE A 178 11.69 -21.92 5.08
C ILE A 178 10.99 -21.32 6.30
N ASP A 179 11.73 -20.61 7.15
CA ASP A 179 11.13 -19.97 8.33
C ASP A 179 10.17 -18.86 7.92
N TRP A 180 8.90 -19.01 8.30
CA TRP A 180 7.80 -18.09 7.99
C TRP A 180 7.42 -17.17 9.16
N ARG A 181 8.04 -17.34 10.34
CA ARG A 181 7.66 -16.67 11.59
C ARG A 181 8.48 -15.44 11.95
N VAL A 182 9.54 -15.15 11.21
CA VAL A 182 10.41 -14.00 11.48
C VAL A 182 9.87 -12.78 10.76
N GLU A 183 9.48 -11.75 11.50
CA GLU A 183 9.32 -10.38 10.98
C GLU A 183 10.69 -9.90 10.50
N PRO A 184 10.96 -9.85 9.19
CA PRO A 184 12.30 -9.49 8.74
C PRO A 184 12.49 -7.99 8.96
N THR A 185 13.64 -7.61 9.51
CA THR A 185 14.08 -6.21 9.45
C THR A 185 14.28 -5.77 7.98
N PHE A 186 14.43 -4.46 7.74
CA PHE A 186 14.58 -3.93 6.39
C PHE A 186 15.74 -4.59 5.64
N ASP A 187 16.86 -4.79 6.32
CA ASP A 187 18.07 -5.36 5.73
C ASP A 187 18.00 -6.90 5.63
N ASP A 188 17.34 -7.57 6.58
CA ASP A 188 17.18 -9.03 6.55
C ASP A 188 16.26 -9.48 5.40
N SER A 189 15.23 -8.67 5.09
CA SER A 189 14.20 -9.04 4.12
C SER A 189 14.70 -9.34 2.72
N PHE A 190 15.75 -8.65 2.26
CA PHE A 190 16.34 -8.87 0.94
C PHE A 190 17.26 -10.09 0.89
N GLN A 191 17.85 -10.44 2.04
CA GLN A 191 18.74 -11.59 2.18
C GLN A 191 17.95 -12.90 2.30
N LEU A 192 16.70 -12.83 2.78
CA LEU A 192 15.80 -13.97 2.89
C LEU A 192 15.37 -14.57 1.54
N PHE A 193 15.40 -13.79 0.47
CA PHE A 193 14.98 -14.24 -0.86
C PHE A 193 16.19 -14.25 -1.81
N PRO A 194 16.63 -15.43 -2.30
CA PRO A 194 17.76 -15.54 -3.23
C PRO A 194 17.44 -15.11 -4.67
#